data_AF-A0A5K1EAY8-F1
#
_entry.id   AF-A0A5K1EAY8-F1
#
_cell.length_a   1.000
_cell.length_b   1.000
_cell.length_c   1.000
_cell.angle_alpha   90.00
_cell.angle_beta   90.00
_cell.angle_gamma   90.00
#
_symmetry.space_group_name_H-M   'P 1'
#
loop_
_entity.id
_entity.type
_entity.pdbx_description
1 polymer ?
#
loop_
_entity_poly.entity_id
_entity_poly.type
_entity_poly.pdbx_seq_one_letter_code
_entity_poly.pdbx_strand_id
1 'polypeptide(L)' 'NWYPLSKTMAEQHAWEYAKESGLDLVTLCPTMNLGPMLQGNVNGSSMFLIKLLK' A
#
# COMPACT_ATOMS: atom_id res chain seq x y z
N ASN A 1 -2.22 -8.85 -12.48
CA ASN A 1 -2.65 -8.04 -11.31
C ASN A 1 -2.44 -8.78 -10.00
N TRP A 2 -1.18 -9.11 -9.66
CA TRP A 2 -0.87 -9.84 -8.43
C TRP A 2 -0.72 -8.93 -7.20
N TYR A 3 -0.22 -7.72 -7.40
CA TYR A 3 -0.05 -6.75 -6.32
C TYR A 3 -1.38 -6.31 -5.66
N PRO A 4 -2.44 -5.95 -6.42
CA PRO A 4 -3.72 -5.61 -5.79
C PRO A 4 -4.33 -6.80 -5.05
N LEU A 5 -4.30 -8.00 -5.66
CA LEU A 5 -4.81 -9.22 -5.05
C LEU A 5 -4.10 -9.52 -3.72
N SER A 6 -2.77 -9.45 -3.70
CA SER A 6 -2.01 -9.73 -2.48
C SER A 6 -2.28 -8.71 -1.38
N LYS A 7 -2.47 -7.42 -1.74
CA LYS A 7 -2.84 -6.38 -0.76
C LYS A 7 -4.23 -6.60 -0.17
N THR A 8 -5.22 -6.97 -0.99
CA THR A 8 -6.57 -7.30 -0.52
C THR A 8 -6.57 -8.52 0.42
N MET A 9 -5.89 -9.60 0.05
CA MET A 9 -5.81 -10.80 0.90
C MET A 9 -5.10 -10.52 2.22
N ALA A 10 -4.01 -9.74 2.19
CA ALA A 10 -3.27 -9.39 3.41
C ALA A 10 -4.12 -8.53 4.37
N GLU A 11 -4.88 -7.56 3.84
CA GLU A 11 -5.78 -6.74 4.66
C GLU A 11 -6.93 -7.58 5.25
N GLN A 12 -7.53 -8.47 4.46
CA GLN A 12 -8.58 -9.37 4.94
C GLN A 12 -8.09 -10.23 6.13
N HIS A 13 -6.92 -10.85 6.01
CA HIS A 13 -6.35 -11.64 7.10
C HIS A 13 -5.98 -10.80 8.33
N ALA A 14 -5.51 -9.56 8.14
CA ALA A 14 -5.27 -8.64 9.26
C ALA A 14 -6.57 -8.34 10.04
N TRP A 15 -7.69 -8.16 9.35
CA TRP A 15 -9.01 -7.96 9.97
C TRP A 15 -9.55 -9.20 10.68
N GLU A 16 -9.37 -10.38 10.10
CA GLU A 16 -9.73 -11.66 10.74
C GLU A 16 -8.96 -11.83 12.05
N TYR A 17 -7.64 -11.64 12.00
CA TYR A 17 -6.78 -11.72 13.18
C TYR A 17 -7.13 -10.68 14.25
N ALA A 18 -7.41 -9.43 13.87
CA ALA A 18 -7.78 -8.37 14.81
C ALA A 18 -9.07 -8.70 15.59
N LYS A 19 -10.07 -9.27 14.91
CA LYS A 19 -11.32 -9.74 15.54
C LYS A 19 -11.08 -10.85 16.56
N GLU A 20 -10.22 -11.81 16.23
CA GLU A 20 -9.90 -12.95 17.10
C GLU A 20 -9.05 -12.55 18.31
N SER A 21 -8.14 -11.57 18.12
CA SER A 21 -7.21 -11.12 19.16
C SER A 21 -7.72 -9.95 20.01
N GLY A 22 -8.84 -9.32 19.63
CA GLY A 22 -9.38 -8.14 20.30
C GLY A 22 -8.57 -6.86 20.06
N LEU A 23 -7.79 -6.81 18.97
CA LEU A 23 -7.02 -5.61 18.60
C LEU A 23 -7.93 -4.55 17.96
N ASP A 24 -7.74 -3.29 18.35
CA ASP A 24 -8.34 -2.14 17.67
C ASP A 24 -7.53 -1.81 16.42
N LEU A 25 -8.01 -2.27 15.26
CA LEU A 25 -7.35 -2.13 13.97
C LEU A 25 -8.01 -1.04 13.12
N VAL A 26 -7.19 -0.18 12.52
CA VAL A 26 -7.60 0.77 11.48
C VAL A 26 -6.70 0.56 10.26
N THR A 27 -7.28 0.61 9.07
CA THR A 27 -6.53 0.49 7.81
C THR A 27 -6.56 1.79 7.01
N LEU A 28 -5.47 2.06 6.29
CA LEU A 28 -5.34 3.18 5.36
C LEU A 28 -5.02 2.61 3.98
N CYS A 29 -5.83 2.96 2.99
CA CYS A 29 -5.71 2.46 1.61
C CYS A 29 -5.33 3.60 0.64
N PRO A 30 -4.10 4.13 0.72
CA PRO A 30 -3.65 5.17 -0.19
C PRO A 30 -3.50 4.63 -1.62
N THR A 31 -3.52 5.55 -2.58
CA THR A 31 -3.33 5.24 -4.01
C THR A 31 -1.90 5.53 -4.43
N MET A 32 -1.67 6.52 -5.29
CA MET A 32 -0.34 6.97 -5.67
C MET A 32 0.17 8.03 -4.69
N ASN A 33 1.28 7.73 -4.03
CA ASN A 33 1.90 8.66 -3.08
C ASN A 33 2.99 9.48 -3.78
N LEU A 34 2.82 10.79 -3.79
CA LEU A 34 3.74 11.75 -4.39
C LEU A 34 4.22 12.75 -3.34
N GLY A 35 5.48 13.18 -3.45
CA GLY A 35 6.10 14.12 -2.52
C GLY A 35 7.61 13.95 -2.45
N PRO A 36 8.29 14.70 -1.56
CA PRO A 36 9.73 14.57 -1.33
C PRO A 36 10.09 13.14 -0.89
N MET A 37 11.08 12.54 -1.54
CA MET A 37 11.59 11.22 -1.17
C MET A 37 12.71 11.36 -0.16
N LEU A 38 12.53 10.78 1.03
CA LEU A 38 13.58 10.65 2.04
C LEU A 38 14.58 9.53 1.69
N GLN A 39 14.18 8.62 0.80
CA GLN A 39 14.98 7.50 0.31
C GLN A 39 15.75 7.86 -0.97
N GLY A 40 16.90 7.22 -1.20
CA GLY A 40 17.72 7.44 -2.39
C GLY A 40 17.19 6.81 -3.69
N ASN A 41 16.19 5.92 -3.60
CA ASN A 41 15.63 5.19 -4.75
C ASN A 41 14.21 5.65 -5.08
N VAL A 42 13.84 5.61 -6.35
CA VAL A 42 12.49 5.94 -6.82
C VAL A 42 11.50 4.85 -6.39
N ASN A 43 10.41 5.23 -5.71
CA ASN A 43 9.34 4.28 -5.35
C ASN A 43 8.42 3.95 -6.55
N GLY A 44 7.55 2.95 -6.38
CA GLY A 44 6.63 2.52 -7.44
C GLY A 44 5.68 3.62 -7.95
N SER A 45 5.12 4.44 -7.05
CA SER A 45 4.20 5.53 -7.40
C SER A 45 4.89 6.64 -8.21
N SER A 46 6.06 7.10 -7.76
CA SER A 46 6.87 8.09 -8.48
C SER A 46 7.39 7.53 -9.80
N MET A 47 7.73 6.24 -9.87
CA MET A 47 8.15 5.62 -11.12
C MET A 47 7.03 5.60 -12.16
N PHE A 48 5.79 5.34 -11.75
CA PHE A 48 4.64 5.45 -12.64
C PHE A 48 4.50 6.87 -13.22
N LEU A 49 4.61 7.89 -12.37
CA LEU A 49 4.55 9.29 -12.81
C LEU A 49 5.68 9.64 -13.80
N ILE A 50 6.92 9.23 -13.50
CA ILE A 50 8.07 9.46 -14.39
C ILE A 50 7.86 8.81 -15.75
N LYS A 51 7.26 7.62 -15.81
CA LYS A 51 6.93 6.94 -17.08
C LYS A 51 5.82 7.61 -17.86
N LEU A 52 4.93 8.34 -17.19
CA LEU A 52 3.82 9.06 -17.83
C LEU A 52 4.27 10.40 -18.42
N LEU A 53 5.19 11.09 -17.75
CA LEU A 53 5.68 12.42 -18.13
C LEU A 53 6.89 12.41 -19.08
N LYS A 54 7.53 11.25 -19.23
CA LYS A 54 8.55 11.01 -20.26
C LYS A 54 7.88 10.60 -21.56
#